data_AF-A0AA90KJN2-F1
#
_entry.id   AF-A0AA90KJN2-F1
#
_cell.length_a   1.000
_cell.length_b   1.000
_cell.length_c   1.000
_cell.angle_alpha   90.00
_cell.angle_beta   90.00
_cell.angle_gamma   90.00
#
_symmetry.space_group_name_H-M   'P 1'
#
loop_
_entity.id
_entity.type
_entity.pdbx_description
1 polymer ?
#
loop_
_entity_poly.entity_id
_entity_poly.type
_entity_poly.pdbx_seq_one_letter_code
_entity_poly.pdbx_strand_id
1 'polypeptide(L)' 'MEWMMGFGDGWVTRIDGLSRAAQLRLLGNSVVALQAAHALDVLLPAGIPAHQLKPGTNEPLDAER' A
#
# COMPACT_ATOMS: atom_id res chain seq x y z
N MET A 1 15.53 6.02 -4.43
CA MET A 1 14.10 6.41 -4.32
C MET A 1 13.46 5.80 -3.08
N GLU A 2 13.58 4.50 -2.83
CA GLU A 2 13.04 3.87 -1.61
C GLU A 2 13.46 4.59 -0.32
N TRP A 3 14.76 4.91 -0.20
CA TRP A 3 15.30 5.68 0.93
C TRP A 3 14.69 7.07 1.10
N MET A 4 14.33 7.77 0.00
CA MET A 4 13.67 9.09 0.06
C MET A 4 12.23 8.96 0.54
N MET A 5 11.58 7.83 0.26
CA MET A 5 10.20 7.53 0.64
C MET A 5 10.10 6.96 2.07
N GLY A 6 11.23 6.69 2.73
CA GLY A 6 11.30 6.03 4.04
C GLY A 6 11.14 4.51 3.97
N PHE A 7 11.24 3.90 2.78
CA PHE A 7 11.23 2.44 2.63
C PHE A 7 12.63 1.86 2.77
N GLY A 8 12.71 0.65 3.32
CA GLY A 8 13.94 -0.12 3.38
C GLY A 8 14.42 -0.53 1.98
N ASP A 9 15.72 -0.81 1.87
CA ASP A 9 16.32 -1.21 0.60
C ASP A 9 15.68 -2.49 0.05
N GLY A 10 15.27 -2.44 -1.22
CA GLY A 10 14.69 -3.59 -1.90
C GLY A 10 13.19 -3.78 -1.71
N TRP A 11 12.51 -2.91 -0.96
CA TRP A 11 11.08 -2.99 -0.71
C TRP A 11 10.23 -3.13 -1.98
N VAL A 12 10.57 -2.37 -3.03
CA VAL A 12 10.01 -2.44 -4.39
C VAL A 12 11.07 -2.92 -5.38
N THR A 13 12.34 -2.55 -5.20
CA THR A 13 13.39 -2.74 -6.21
C THR A 13 13.91 -4.17 -6.32
N ARG A 14 13.63 -5.04 -5.34
CA ARG A 14 13.99 -6.48 -5.35
C ARG A 14 12.79 -7.42 -5.55
N ILE A 15 11.67 -6.91 -6.07
CA ILE A 15 10.53 -7.75 -6.43
C ILE A 15 10.81 -8.44 -7.77
N ASP A 16 10.88 -9.76 -7.76
CA ASP A 16 11.07 -10.57 -8.97
C ASP A 16 9.93 -10.37 -9.97
N GLY A 17 10.29 -10.32 -11.26
CA GLY A 17 9.33 -10.11 -12.35
C GLY A 17 8.87 -8.66 -12.54
N LEU A 18 9.29 -7.72 -11.68
CA LEU A 18 8.92 -6.32 -11.79
C LEU A 18 9.94 -5.53 -12.62
N SER A 19 9.50 -5.00 -13.77
CA SER A 19 10.38 -4.16 -14.62
C SER A 19 10.77 -2.86 -13.90
N ARG A 20 11.93 -2.29 -14.25
CA ARG A 20 12.38 -1.00 -13.69
C ARG A 20 11.35 0.13 -13.87
N ALA A 21 10.64 0.15 -15.01
CA ALA A 21 9.58 1.13 -15.26
C ALA A 21 8.38 0.93 -14.32
N ALA A 22 8.01 -0.32 -14.04
CA ALA A 22 6.95 -0.64 -13.09
C ALA A 22 7.36 -0.30 -11.65
N GLN A 23 8.61 -0.55 -11.25
CA GLN A 23 9.16 -0.15 -9.96
C GLN A 23 9.09 1.38 -9.76
N LEU A 24 9.50 2.16 -10.76
CA LEU A 24 9.44 3.62 -10.69
C LEU A 24 8.01 4.14 -10.63
N ARG A 25 7.07 3.55 -11.38
CA ARG A 25 5.64 3.89 -11.29
C ARG A 25 5.07 3.59 -9.91
N LEU A 26 5.40 2.43 -9.33
CA LEU A 26 4.96 2.07 -7.99
C LEU A 26 5.49 3.05 -6.95
N LEU A 27 6.80 3.31 -6.97
CA LEU A 27 7.42 4.28 -6.05
C LEU A 27 6.85 5.68 -6.24
N GLY A 28 6.70 6.16 -7.48
CA GLY A 28 6.19 7.49 -7.78
C GLY A 28 4.71 7.70 -7.41
N ASN A 29 3.91 6.64 -7.41
CA ASN A 29 2.50 6.68 -7.02
C ASN A 29 2.28 6.34 -5.53
N SER A 30 3.33 5.96 -4.81
CA SER A 30 3.27 5.66 -3.38
C SER A 30 3.29 6.95 -2.55
N VAL A 31 2.97 6.80 -1.26
CA VAL A 31 3.09 7.87 -0.27
C VAL A 31 4.44 7.79 0.45
N VAL A 32 4.98 8.92 0.92
CA VAL A 32 6.12 8.93 1.84
C VAL A 32 5.64 8.41 3.19
N ALA A 33 6.25 7.34 3.70
CA ALA A 33 5.76 6.61 4.88
C ALA A 33 5.62 7.50 6.12
N LEU A 34 6.58 8.41 6.35
CA LEU A 34 6.53 9.34 7.48
C LEU A 34 5.42 10.39 7.35
N GLN A 35 5.11 10.86 6.14
CA GLN A 35 3.99 11.77 5.92
C GLN A 35 2.65 11.06 6.14
N ALA A 36 2.55 9.80 5.70
CA ALA A 36 1.37 8.99 5.95
C ALA A 36 1.17 8.73 7.45
N ALA A 37 2.22 8.37 8.19
CA ALA A 37 2.16 8.19 9.64
C ALA A 37 1.71 9.48 10.34
N HIS A 38 2.30 10.63 9.99
CA HIS A 38 1.89 11.91 10.56
C HIS A 38 0.43 12.26 10.24
N ALA A 39 -0.02 12.01 9.01
CA ALA A 39 -1.41 12.24 8.64
C ALA A 39 -2.38 11.36 9.45
N LEU A 40 -2.00 10.10 9.75
CA LEU A 40 -2.79 9.22 10.61
C LEU A 40 -2.88 9.76 12.04
N ASP A 41 -1.77 10.23 12.62
CA ASP A 41 -1.78 10.82 13.96
C ASP A 41 -2.69 12.07 14.05
N VAL A 42 -2.69 12.89 12.99
CA VAL A 42 -3.50 14.12 12.92
C VAL A 42 -4.98 13.82 12.67
N LEU A 43 -5.28 12.91 11.74
CA LEU A 43 -6.65 12.67 11.27
C LEU A 43 -7.38 11.61 12.09
N LEU A 44 -6.64 10.68 12.71
CA LEU A 44 -7.16 9.55 13.48
C LEU A 44 -6.51 9.49 14.88
N PRO A 45 -6.69 10.52 15.74
CA PRO A 45 -6.02 10.60 17.04
C PRO A 45 -6.43 9.49 18.03
N ALA A 46 -7.57 8.84 17.81
CA ALA A 46 -8.01 7.66 18.56
C ALA A 46 -7.47 6.33 17.98
N GLY A 47 -6.59 6.41 16.97
CA GLY A 47 -6.11 5.27 16.19
C GLY A 47 -7.01 4.93 15.00
N ILE A 48 -6.51 4.03 14.14
CA ILE A 48 -7.30 3.50 13.02
C ILE A 48 -8.42 2.63 13.59
N PRO A 49 -9.71 2.96 13.36
CA PRO A 49 -10.80 2.13 13.83
C PRO A 49 -10.70 0.75 13.18
N ALA A 50 -10.95 -0.29 13.96
CA ALA A 50 -11.07 -1.64 13.42
C ALA A 50 -12.15 -1.62 12.35
N HIS A 51 -11.76 -1.77 11.08
CA HIS A 51 -12.73 -1.99 10.04
C HIS A 51 -13.45 -3.29 10.37
N GLN A 52 -14.78 -3.26 10.45
CA GLN A 52 -15.54 -4.49 10.40
C GLN A 52 -15.25 -5.10 9.03
N LEU A 53 -14.37 -6.11 9.00
CA LEU A 53 -14.32 -7.04 7.88
C LEU A 53 -15.77 -7.51 7.69
N LYS A 54 -16.44 -7.03 6.64
CA LYS A 54 -17.61 -7.74 6.15
C LYS A 54 -17.07 -9.15 5.85
N PRO A 55 -17.59 -10.22 6.49
CA PRO A 55 -17.22 -11.56 6.09
C PRO A 55 -17.43 -11.61 4.58
N GLY A 56 -16.33 -11.81 3.84
CA GLY A 56 -16.39 -11.86 2.39
C GLY A 56 -17.38 -12.94 2.03
N THR A 57 -18.48 -12.56 1.40
CA THR A 57 -19.19 -13.47 0.51
C THR A 57 -18.16 -13.88 -0.52
N ASN A 58 -17.50 -15.03 -0.30
CA ASN A 58 -16.82 -15.79 -1.35
C ASN A 58 -17.88 -16.32 -2.33
N GLU A 59 -18.73 -15.44 -2.83
CA GLU A 59 -19.55 -15.72 -3.98
C GLU A 59 -18.61 -15.64 -5.18
N PRO A 60 -18.40 -16.73 -5.91
CA PRO A 60 -17.49 -16.75 -7.04
C PRO A 60 -17.94 -15.69 -8.04
N LEU A 61 -16.99 -14.87 -8.51
CA LEU A 61 -17.18 -13.80 -9.50
C LEU A 61 -17.62 -14.31 -10.91
N ASP A 62 -17.99 -15.59 -11.04
CA ASP A 62 -18.24 -16.28 -12.30
C ASP A 62 -19.57 -17.07 -12.27
N ALA A 63 -20.67 -16.47 -11.82
CA ALA A 63 -22.00 -17.09 -11.93
C ALA A 63 -22.82 -16.67 -13.16
N GLU A 64 -22.33 -15.75 -14.00
CA GLU A 64 -22.96 -15.43 -15.29
C GLU A 64 -21.90 -15.23 -16.39
N ARG A 65 -21.57 -16.34 -17.07
CA ARG A 65 -21.06 -16.37 -18.44
C ARG A 65 -22.13 -16.98 -19.35
#